data_AF-A0A3R6LSV7-F1
#
_entry.id   AF-A0A3R6LSV7-F1
#
_cell.length_a   1.000
_cell.length_b   1.000
_cell.length_c   1.000
_cell.angle_alpha   90.00
_cell.angle_beta   90.00
_cell.angle_gamma   90.00
#
_symmetry.space_group_name_H-M   'P 1'
#
loop_
_entity.id
_entity.type
_entity.pdbx_description
1 polymer ?
#
loop_
_entity_poly.entity_id
_entity_poly.type
_entity_poly.pdbx_seq_one_letter_code
_entity_poly.pdbx_strand_id
1 'polypeptide(L)'
;MKDFEKEMLAKIDAGEKLDKNELARLCYEHSICDEEGYEHRWVREMESIVELDGRYFSILWMRGLTECQENDFEDQPVEVRKHTYEKIIEVTEWIPIKGEGNEG
;
A
#
# COMPACT_ATOMS: atom_id res chain seq x y z
N MET A 1 -3.76 1.32 21.98
CA MET A 1 -3.19 0.76 20.74
C MET A 1 -3.07 -0.76 20.83
N LYS A 2 -2.31 -1.32 21.79
CA LYS A 2 -2.13 -2.79 21.94
C LYS A 2 -3.41 -3.63 22.02
N ASP A 3 -4.50 -3.10 22.57
CA ASP A 3 -5.76 -3.86 22.67
C ASP A 3 -6.47 -3.97 21.32
N PHE A 4 -6.39 -2.93 20.47
CA PHE A 4 -6.94 -2.96 19.12
C PHE A 4 -6.17 -3.94 18.23
N GLU A 5 -4.83 -3.88 18.24
CA GLU A 5 -3.99 -4.78 17.45
C GLU A 5 -4.26 -6.25 17.77
N LYS A 6 -4.41 -6.58 19.07
CA LYS A 6 -4.74 -7.93 19.53
C LYS A 6 -6.15 -8.36 19.12
N GLU A 7 -7.11 -7.45 19.17
CA GLU A 7 -8.48 -7.74 18.72
C GLU A 7 -8.52 -8.02 17.22
N MET A 8 -7.85 -7.19 16.40
CA MET A 8 -7.78 -7.39 14.95
C MET A 8 -7.09 -8.71 14.61
N LEU A 9 -5.97 -9.01 15.28
CA LEU A 9 -5.26 -10.27 15.08
C LEU A 9 -6.14 -11.48 15.44
N ALA A 10 -6.87 -11.41 16.55
CA ALA A 10 -7.78 -12.48 16.95
C ALA A 10 -8.91 -12.70 15.93
N LYS A 11 -9.47 -11.63 15.35
CA LYS A 11 -10.47 -11.71 14.28
C LYS A 11 -9.89 -12.36 13.02
N ILE A 12 -8.71 -11.91 12.58
CA ILE A 12 -8.01 -12.47 11.42
C ILE A 12 -7.75 -13.97 11.63
N ASP A 13 -7.24 -14.37 12.79
CA ASP A 13 -6.95 -15.78 13.11
C ASP A 13 -8.21 -16.64 13.24
N ALA A 14 -9.33 -16.04 13.65
CA ALA A 14 -10.64 -16.69 13.68
C ALA A 14 -11.29 -16.78 12.27
N GLY A 15 -10.73 -16.10 11.26
CA GLY A 15 -11.31 -15.98 9.92
C GLY A 15 -12.52 -15.05 9.87
N GLU A 16 -12.67 -14.17 10.85
CA GLU A 16 -13.70 -13.13 10.87
C GLU A 16 -13.31 -11.98 9.94
N LYS A 17 -14.29 -11.45 9.20
CA LYS A 17 -14.07 -10.30 8.32
C LYS A 17 -13.97 -9.03 9.14
N LEU A 18 -12.92 -8.25 8.87
CA LEU A 18 -12.79 -6.89 9.36
C LEU A 18 -13.73 -5.96 8.57
N ASP A 19 -14.32 -5.00 9.28
CA ASP A 19 -15.15 -3.98 8.67
C ASP A 19 -14.31 -2.84 8.06
N LYS A 20 -14.96 -1.96 7.29
CA LYS A 20 -14.27 -0.85 6.60
C LYS A 20 -13.58 0.12 7.56
N ASN A 21 -14.11 0.35 8.75
CA ASN A 21 -13.49 1.24 9.73
C ASN A 21 -12.26 0.58 10.38
N GLU A 22 -12.33 -0.72 10.64
CA GLU A 22 -11.20 -1.51 11.14
C GLU A 22 -10.06 -1.55 10.12
N LEU A 23 -10.37 -1.81 8.85
CA LEU A 23 -9.41 -1.78 7.75
C LEU A 23 -8.80 -0.38 7.56
N ALA A 24 -9.63 0.66 7.53
CA ALA A 24 -9.17 2.03 7.44
C ALA A 24 -8.22 2.38 8.59
N ARG A 25 -8.59 1.99 9.81
CA ARG A 25 -7.77 2.21 11.00
C ARG A 25 -6.42 1.50 10.92
N LEU A 26 -6.41 0.26 10.44
CA LEU A 26 -5.17 -0.49 10.21
C LEU A 26 -4.27 0.23 9.18
N CYS A 27 -4.83 0.64 8.04
CA CYS A 27 -4.05 1.32 6.99
C CYS A 27 -3.56 2.71 7.42
N TYR A 28 -4.33 3.50 8.19
CA TYR A 28 -3.94 4.87 8.57
C TYR A 28 -3.09 4.96 9.83
N GLU A 29 -3.33 4.10 10.83
CA GLU A 29 -2.66 4.20 12.14
C GLU A 29 -1.59 3.13 12.36
N HIS A 30 -1.62 2.02 11.62
CA HIS A 30 -0.77 0.85 11.85
C HIS A 30 0.06 0.41 10.62
N SER A 31 0.02 1.17 9.52
CA SER A 31 0.90 0.90 8.38
C SER A 31 2.36 1.18 8.74
N ILE A 32 3.24 0.26 8.36
CA ILE A 32 4.69 0.41 8.44
C ILE A 32 5.31 0.72 7.08
N CYS A 33 4.56 0.45 6.01
CA CYS A 33 4.94 0.70 4.63
C CYS A 33 3.68 0.84 3.80
N ASP A 34 3.64 1.84 2.93
CA ASP A 34 2.58 2.04 1.95
C ASP A 34 3.22 2.11 0.57
N GLU A 35 2.72 1.29 -0.34
CA GLU A 35 3.13 1.27 -1.74
C GLU A 35 1.97 1.78 -2.61
N GLU A 36 2.28 2.74 -3.46
CA GLU A 36 1.31 3.26 -4.42
C GLU A 36 1.31 2.40 -5.67
N GLY A 37 0.13 1.87 -6.00
CA GLY A 37 -0.12 1.10 -7.21
C GLY A 37 -0.55 1.97 -8.38
N TYR A 38 -1.37 1.39 -9.26
CA TYR A 38 -1.84 2.08 -10.44
C TYR A 38 -2.80 3.22 -10.09
N GLU A 39 -2.65 4.36 -10.77
CA GLU A 39 -3.58 5.47 -10.69
C GLU A 39 -4.69 5.34 -11.72
N HIS A 40 -5.93 5.27 -11.26
CA HIS A 40 -7.13 5.37 -12.08
C HIS A 40 -7.65 6.83 -12.10
N ARG A 41 -8.74 7.07 -12.82
CA ARG A 41 -9.30 8.43 -12.98
C ARG A 41 -9.68 9.10 -11.66
N TRP A 42 -10.18 8.33 -10.69
CA TRP A 42 -10.78 8.85 -9.45
C TRP A 42 -10.17 8.26 -8.18
N VAL A 43 -9.41 7.19 -8.34
CA VAL A 43 -8.88 6.39 -7.23
C VAL A 43 -7.46 5.94 -7.57
N ARG A 44 -6.64 5.75 -6.55
CA ARG A 44 -5.31 5.15 -6.67
C ARG A 44 -5.27 3.87 -5.86
N GLU A 45 -4.73 2.81 -6.45
CA GLU A 45 -4.47 1.57 -5.72
C GLU A 45 -3.41 1.82 -4.65
N MET A 46 -3.64 1.30 -3.46
CA MET A 46 -2.72 1.37 -2.33
C MET A 46 -2.54 -0.04 -1.77
N GLU A 47 -1.29 -0.39 -1.46
CA GLU A 47 -0.96 -1.58 -0.68
C GLU A 47 -0.31 -1.12 0.63
N SER A 48 -0.97 -1.41 1.76
CA SER A 48 -0.45 -1.08 3.09
C SER A 48 0.02 -2.36 3.78
N ILE A 49 1.29 -2.36 4.22
CA ILE A 49 1.83 -3.41 5.09
C ILE A 49 1.64 -2.97 6.54
N VAL A 50 0.95 -3.79 7.34
CA VAL A 50 0.71 -3.54 8.77
C VAL A 50 1.41 -4.60 9.62
N GLU A 51 1.92 -4.20 10.80
CA GLU A 51 2.52 -5.11 11.78
C GLU A 51 1.58 -5.31 12.96
N LEU A 52 1.14 -6.55 13.20
CA LEU A 52 0.30 -6.94 14.34
C LEU A 52 1.00 -8.05 15.12
N ASP A 53 1.46 -7.73 16.34
CA ASP A 53 2.17 -8.66 17.23
C ASP A 53 3.35 -9.41 16.56
N GLY A 54 4.13 -8.69 15.75
CA GLY A 54 5.28 -9.24 15.02
C GLY A 54 4.94 -10.06 13.77
N ARG A 55 3.67 -10.15 13.39
CA ARG A 55 3.22 -10.69 12.09
C ARG A 55 2.92 -9.54 11.14
N TYR A 56 3.13 -9.77 9.85
CA TYR A 56 2.93 -8.77 8.81
C TYR A 56 1.73 -9.13 7.94
N PHE A 57 0.93 -8.13 7.61
CA PHE A 57 -0.23 -8.31 6.74
C PHE A 57 -0.24 -7.24 5.66
N SER A 58 -0.55 -7.64 4.43
CA SER A 58 -0.82 -6.74 3.30
C SER A 58 -2.31 -6.48 3.21
N ILE A 59 -2.70 -5.21 3.02
CA ILE A 59 -4.07 -4.77 2.80
C ILE A 59 -4.09 -3.95 1.51
N LEU A 60 -4.85 -4.42 0.52
CA LEU A 60 -5.12 -3.68 -0.71
C LEU A 60 -6.36 -2.81 -0.53
N TRP A 61 -6.28 -1.55 -0.95
CA TRP A 61 -7.38 -0.60 -0.85
C TRP A 61 -7.28 0.49 -1.92
N MET A 62 -8.38 1.20 -2.14
CA MET A 62 -8.47 2.27 -3.14
C MET A 62 -8.52 3.61 -2.44
N ARG A 63 -7.51 4.46 -2.66
CA ARG A 63 -7.50 5.83 -2.15
C ARG A 63 -8.26 6.76 -3.09
N GLY A 64 -9.25 7.49 -2.57
CA GLY A 64 -9.93 8.55 -3.31
C GLY A 64 -8.97 9.68 -3.66
N LEU A 65 -8.97 10.11 -4.94
CA LEU A 65 -8.10 11.21 -5.42
C LEU A 65 -8.74 12.60 -5.28
N THR A 66 -10.03 12.65 -4.97
CA THR A 66 -10.80 13.89 -4.84
C THR A 66 -11.60 13.87 -3.55
N GLU A 67 -11.91 15.05 -3.00
CA GLU A 67 -12.73 15.18 -1.78
C GLU A 67 -14.14 14.56 -1.92
N CYS A 68 -14.64 14.37 -3.14
CA CYS A 68 -15.92 13.72 -3.40
C CYS A 68 -15.88 12.18 -3.36
N GLN A 69 -14.68 11.59 -3.36
CA GLN A 69 -14.47 10.15 -3.52
C GLN A 69 -13.90 9.59 -2.22
N GLU A 70 -14.69 8.73 -1.58
CA GLU A 70 -14.26 8.04 -0.37
C GLU A 70 -13.19 6.98 -0.69
N ASN A 71 -12.42 6.63 0.34
CA ASN A 71 -11.51 5.51 0.28
C ASN A 71 -12.31 4.21 0.37
N ASP A 72 -11.90 3.20 -0.40
CA ASP A 72 -12.58 1.91 -0.43
C ASP A 72 -11.68 0.78 0.05
N PHE A 73 -12.26 -0.06 0.91
CA PHE A 73 -11.59 -1.16 1.58
C PHE A 73 -12.40 -2.44 1.29
N GLU A 74 -12.14 -3.06 0.15
CA GLU A 74 -12.84 -4.28 -0.29
C GLU A 74 -12.08 -5.55 0.09
N ASP A 75 -10.75 -5.49 0.14
CA ASP A 75 -9.89 -6.64 0.42
C ASP A 75 -9.64 -6.84 1.91
N GLN A 76 -9.56 -8.11 2.31
CA GLN A 76 -9.20 -8.52 3.66
C GLN A 76 -7.68 -8.69 3.78
N PRO A 77 -7.11 -8.55 4.99
CA PRO A 77 -5.66 -8.65 5.16
C PRO A 77 -5.12 -10.02 4.78
N VAL A 78 -4.00 -10.04 4.06
CA VAL A 78 -3.27 -11.25 3.68
C VAL A 78 -1.97 -11.32 4.46
N GLU A 79 -1.71 -12.42 5.18
CA GLU A 79 -0.46 -12.58 5.93
C GLU A 79 0.74 -12.70 4.98
N VAL A 80 1.76 -11.87 5.21
CA VAL A 80 2.98 -11.79 4.40
C VAL A 80 4.22 -11.94 5.28
N ARG A 81 5.38 -12.20 4.65
CA ARG A 81 6.67 -12.28 5.34
C ARG A 81 7.66 -11.37 4.65
N LYS A 82 8.43 -10.64 5.45
CA LYS A 82 9.55 -9.83 4.95
C LYS A 82 10.58 -10.73 4.29
N HIS A 83 10.80 -10.51 3.00
CA HIS A 83 11.85 -11.18 2.23
C HIS A 83 12.82 -10.12 1.70
N THR A 84 14.07 -10.16 2.15
CA THR A 84 15.10 -9.19 1.76
C THR A 84 16.21 -9.90 0.99
N TYR A 85 16.51 -9.41 -0.20
CA TYR A 85 17.57 -9.92 -1.07
C TYR A 85 18.23 -8.78 -1.85
N GLU A 86 19.50 -8.94 -2.18
CA GLU A 86 20.22 -7.98 -3.01
C GLU A 86 19.93 -8.24 -4.50
N LYS A 87 19.68 -7.18 -5.26
CA LYS A 87 19.42 -7.24 -6.70
C LYS A 87 20.23 -6.18 -7.44
N ILE A 88 20.91 -6.57 -8.52
CA ILE A 88 21.57 -5.63 -9.44
C ILE A 88 20.51 -5.12 -10.43
N ILE A 89 20.40 -3.80 -10.58
CA ILE A 89 19.44 -3.15 -11.51
C ILE A 89 20.24 -2.45 -12.60
N GLU A 90 20.05 -2.87 -13.85
CA GLU A 90 20.56 -2.17 -15.04
C GLU A 90 19.55 -1.09 -15.45
N VAL A 91 20.00 0.17 -15.52
CA VAL A 91 19.18 1.31 -15.91
C VAL A 91 19.66 1.82 -17.25
N THR A 92 18.75 1.88 -18.24
CA THR A 92 19.01 2.46 -19.56
C THR A 92 18.13 3.70 -19.73
N GLU A 93 18.75 4.86 -19.95
CA GLU A 93 18.05 6.14 -20.15
C GLU A 93 18.38 6.73 -21.52
N TRP A 94 17.38 7.33 -22.16
CA TRP A 94 17.56 8.09 -23.40
C TRP A 94 17.76 9.56 -23.06
N ILE A 95 19.00 10.03 -23.20
CA ILE A 95 19.34 11.44 -22.98
C ILE A 95 19.16 12.24 -24.28
N PRO A 96 18.58 13.47 -24.24
CA PRO A 96 18.47 14.31 -25.42
C PRO A 96 19.85 14.62 -26.00
N ILE A 97 19.99 14.42 -27.31
CA ILE A 97 21.14 14.96 -28.04
C ILE A 97 20.88 16.45 -28.15
N LYS A 98 21.58 17.28 -27.36
CA LYS A 98 21.59 18.74 -27.59
C LYS A 98 22.00 18.94 -29.04
N GLY A 99 21.09 19.51 -29.85
CA GLY A 99 21.40 19.88 -31.21
C GLY A 99 22.53 20.91 -31.20
N GLU A 100 23.72 20.51 -31.63
CA GLU A 100 24.74 21.46 -32.01
C GLU A 100 24.24 22.20 -33.26
N GLY A 101 23.99 23.52 -33.10
CA GLY A 101 24.17 24.53 -34.14
C GLY A 101 23.30 24.44 -35.42
N ASN A 102 22.42 25.42 -35.57
CA ASN A 102 22.46 26.24 -36.78
C ASN A 102 21.81 27.60 -36.48
N GLU A 103 22.61 28.52 -35.93
CA GLU A 103 22.43 29.93 -36.24
C GLU A 103 22.99 30.12 -37.65
N GLY A 104 22.10 30.33 -38.62
CA GLY A 104 22.40 30.69 -40.00
C GLY A 104 21.34 31.66 -40.51
#